data_AF-A0A953RX15-F1
#
_entry.id   AF-A0A953RX15-F1
#
_cell.length_a   1.000
_cell.length_b   1.000
_cell.length_c   1.000
_cell.angle_alpha   90.00
_cell.angle_beta   90.00
_cell.angle_gamma   90.00
#
_symmetry.space_group_name_H-M   'P 1'
#
loop_
_entity.id
_entity.type
_entity.pdbx_description
1 polymer ?
#
loop_
_entity_poly.entity_id
_entity_poly.type
_entity_poly.pdbx_seq_one_letter_code
_entity_poly.pdbx_strand_id
1 'polypeptide(L)'
;MGNNSKYFAIGAAILGVMAAATLLAFAEDRNAGWELRPSLSLNQAHFVVRHSNGFDNSVSGRDVPLDRFRGFSLSMLASPGPAKFEYVADAGRLICEGRFLVGIGSGSYTFTADPAFVSVLRQMGYDVPDDEQLFSMLVMDINREFAREIRDSGLRASSQDLIKLKIHGVTLDYIRGARRVGFQNFTADDFVQLRIHGVDTNFLRDLKEAGYDLRAGDIAQLRIHGVDSRYMRDLKSYGLKPDASDLTQMRIHGVTPEYLKGLKDAGYENLRAEEVDQLRTHGVETSFIQEARRSGYNFTPEELAQLRMHGVDGAYLKRLQDAGMRNLNAEQIAKLRMHGVD
;
A
#
# COMPACT_ATOMS: atom_id res chain seq x y z
N MET A 1 -33.97 -25.66 52.66
CA MET A 1 -34.32 -26.28 51.36
C MET A 1 -34.05 -25.20 50.31
N GLY A 2 -32.86 -25.06 49.72
CA GLY A 2 -32.18 -26.01 48.83
C GLY A 2 -32.58 -25.69 47.38
N ASN A 3 -31.72 -24.99 46.60
CA ASN A 3 -31.01 -25.55 45.43
C ASN A 3 -30.33 -24.46 44.54
N ASN A 4 -29.03 -24.67 44.32
CA ASN A 4 -28.17 -24.42 43.15
C ASN A 4 -28.31 -23.18 42.23
N SER A 5 -27.19 -22.46 42.09
CA SER A 5 -26.40 -22.53 40.85
C SER A 5 -24.92 -22.23 41.12
N LYS A 6 -24.05 -23.03 40.49
CA LYS A 6 -22.60 -23.08 40.64
C LYS A 6 -21.95 -22.10 39.66
N TYR A 7 -20.93 -21.35 40.09
CA TYR A 7 -19.70 -21.11 39.32
C TYR A 7 -18.56 -20.78 40.31
N PHE A 8 -17.58 -21.68 40.38
CA PHE A 8 -16.32 -21.49 41.10
C PHE A 8 -15.40 -20.62 40.24
N ALA A 9 -15.03 -19.45 40.76
CA ALA A 9 -13.84 -18.73 40.34
C ALA A 9 -12.69 -19.14 41.28
N ILE A 10 -11.63 -19.72 40.73
CA ILE A 10 -10.33 -19.85 41.40
C ILE A 10 -9.33 -19.17 40.48
N GLY A 11 -8.67 -18.13 41.01
CA GLY A 11 -7.71 -17.32 40.28
C GLY A 11 -6.32 -17.96 40.16
N ALA A 12 -5.50 -17.30 39.35
CA ALA A 12 -4.05 -17.34 39.49
C ALA A 12 -3.50 -15.98 39.03
N ALA A 13 -3.15 -15.16 40.01
CA ALA A 13 -2.20 -14.07 39.83
C ALA A 13 -0.80 -14.67 39.59
N ILE A 14 -0.02 -14.04 38.72
CA ILE A 14 1.44 -13.77 38.77
C ILE A 14 1.84 -13.36 37.34
N LEU A 15 1.95 -12.06 37.09
CA LEU A 15 2.69 -11.49 35.95
C LEU A 15 2.98 -10.03 36.26
N GLY A 16 3.88 -9.84 37.20
CA GLY A 16 4.36 -8.53 37.61
C GLY A 16 5.54 -8.75 38.55
N VAL A 17 6.64 -8.07 38.29
CA VAL A 17 7.92 -8.14 39.02
C VAL A 17 8.87 -9.27 38.56
N MET A 18 9.33 -9.20 37.30
CA MET A 18 10.68 -9.67 36.89
C MET A 18 11.23 -8.87 35.68
N ALA A 19 10.73 -7.65 35.44
CA ALA A 19 11.16 -6.80 34.32
C ALA A 19 12.18 -5.71 34.70
N ALA A 20 12.46 -5.51 35.99
CA ALA A 20 13.23 -4.35 36.47
C ALA A 20 14.66 -4.64 36.95
N ALA A 21 15.06 -5.90 37.14
CA ALA A 21 16.36 -6.24 37.75
C ALA A 21 17.49 -6.62 36.77
N THR A 22 17.22 -6.65 35.46
CA THR A 22 18.19 -7.06 34.42
C THR A 22 18.72 -5.92 33.55
N LEU A 23 18.31 -4.68 33.84
CA LEU A 23 18.65 -3.49 33.05
C LEU A 23 20.03 -2.88 33.32
N LEU A 24 20.85 -3.44 34.23
CA LEU A 24 22.08 -2.79 34.72
C LEU A 24 23.41 -3.46 34.33
N ALA A 25 23.43 -4.50 33.48
CA ALA A 25 24.69 -5.18 33.14
C ALA A 25 25.21 -5.01 31.70
N PHE A 26 24.49 -4.30 30.81
CA PHE A 26 25.01 -3.96 29.47
C PHE A 26 24.53 -2.57 29.03
N ALA A 27 24.96 -1.56 29.76
CA ALA A 27 24.94 -0.19 29.29
C ALA A 27 26.29 0.13 28.64
N GLU A 28 26.59 -0.46 27.47
CA GLU A 28 27.70 -0.05 26.61
C GLU A 28 27.58 -0.69 25.21
N ASP A 29 26.48 -0.34 24.52
CA ASP A 29 26.42 0.22 23.16
C ASP A 29 24.94 0.18 22.73
N ARG A 30 24.23 1.30 22.88
CA ARG A 30 22.74 1.26 22.90
C ARG A 30 22.09 1.00 21.54
N ASN A 31 22.86 0.93 20.46
CA ASN A 31 22.27 1.01 19.12
C ASN A 31 22.55 -0.21 18.21
N ALA A 32 23.51 -1.09 18.54
CA ALA A 32 23.77 -2.32 17.79
C ALA A 32 23.94 -3.52 18.73
N GLY A 33 23.27 -4.63 18.43
CA GLY A 33 23.33 -5.84 19.27
C GLY A 33 22.34 -6.91 18.83
N TRP A 34 22.34 -8.02 19.54
CA TRP A 34 21.41 -9.12 19.30
C TRP A 34 20.65 -9.48 20.57
N GLU A 35 19.46 -10.05 20.37
CA GLU A 35 18.65 -10.68 21.39
C GLU A 35 18.15 -12.03 20.84
N LEU A 36 18.13 -13.05 21.68
CA LEU A 36 17.67 -14.38 21.31
C LEU A 36 16.77 -14.93 22.42
N ARG A 37 15.59 -15.42 22.06
CA ARG A 37 14.62 -15.98 23.01
C ARG A 37 13.92 -17.21 22.43
N PRO A 38 13.26 -18.04 23.25
CA PRO A 38 12.48 -19.17 22.75
C PRO A 38 11.43 -18.72 21.74
N SER A 39 11.26 -19.49 20.67
CA SER A 39 10.14 -19.33 19.74
C SER A 39 8.96 -20.21 20.19
N LEU A 40 7.75 -19.83 19.76
CA LEU A 40 6.57 -20.71 19.84
C LEU A 40 6.63 -21.83 18.80
N SER A 41 7.40 -21.63 17.73
CA SER A 41 7.63 -22.61 16.67
C SER A 41 8.68 -23.64 17.12
N LEU A 42 8.39 -24.92 16.85
CA LEU A 42 9.32 -26.00 17.16
C LEU A 42 10.64 -25.85 16.39
N ASN A 43 11.75 -26.17 17.05
CA ASN A 43 13.09 -26.14 16.46
C ASN A 43 13.50 -24.77 15.89
N GLN A 44 13.00 -23.68 16.48
CA GLN A 44 13.34 -22.31 16.13
C GLN A 44 13.67 -21.48 17.37
N ALA A 45 14.44 -20.42 17.17
CA ALA A 45 14.65 -19.36 18.15
C ALA A 45 14.18 -18.03 17.56
N HIS A 46 13.54 -17.21 18.38
CA HIS A 46 13.22 -15.84 17.98
C HIS A 46 14.49 -15.00 18.13
N PHE A 47 14.99 -14.48 17.02
CA PHE A 47 16.25 -13.75 16.95
C PHE A 47 15.99 -12.32 16.50
N VAL A 48 16.47 -11.37 17.29
CA VAL A 48 16.38 -9.95 17.03
C VAL A 48 17.78 -9.39 16.86
N VAL A 49 17.97 -8.62 15.79
CA VAL A 49 19.21 -7.89 15.50
C VAL A 49 18.87 -6.41 15.47
N ARG A 50 19.62 -5.63 16.26
CA ARG A 50 19.60 -4.17 16.26
C ARG A 50 20.86 -3.70 15.55
N HIS A 51 20.71 -2.75 14.65
CA HIS A 51 21.82 -2.19 13.89
C HIS A 51 21.74 -0.68 13.86
N SER A 52 22.90 -0.04 13.90
CA SER A 52 23.05 1.40 13.79
C SER A 52 24.36 1.73 13.11
N ASN A 53 24.29 2.61 12.13
CA ASN A 53 25.45 3.11 11.39
C ASN A 53 25.68 4.61 11.64
N GLY A 54 25.11 5.15 12.73
CA GLY A 54 25.21 6.55 13.11
C GLY A 54 24.19 7.48 12.43
N PHE A 55 23.63 7.08 11.29
CA PHE A 55 22.59 7.82 10.57
C PHE A 55 21.22 7.16 10.71
N ASP A 56 21.20 5.84 10.57
CA ASP A 56 19.99 5.03 10.66
C ASP A 56 20.07 4.04 11.82
N ASN A 57 18.91 3.73 12.39
CA ASN A 57 18.74 2.65 13.36
C ASN A 57 17.71 1.67 12.81
N SER A 58 18.05 0.39 12.77
CA SER A 58 17.15 -0.66 12.33
C SER A 58 17.05 -1.78 13.37
N VAL A 59 15.88 -2.42 13.40
CA VAL A 59 15.60 -3.58 14.24
C VAL A 59 14.93 -4.61 13.34
N SER A 60 15.56 -5.77 13.20
CA SER A 60 14.99 -6.94 12.53
C SER A 60 14.74 -8.03 13.56
N GLY A 61 13.54 -8.61 13.57
CA GLY A 61 13.18 -9.70 14.48
C GLY A 61 12.40 -10.77 13.77
N ARG A 62 12.81 -12.04 13.90
CA ARG A 62 12.15 -13.18 13.26
C ARG A 62 12.43 -14.49 13.97
N ASP A 63 11.57 -15.47 13.73
CA ASP A 63 11.86 -16.85 14.11
C ASP A 63 12.82 -17.48 13.09
N VAL A 64 13.90 -18.08 13.60
CA VAL A 64 15.00 -18.62 12.82
C VAL A 64 15.19 -20.10 13.17
N PRO A 65 15.26 -21.01 12.18
CA PRO A 65 15.64 -22.41 12.39
C PRO A 65 16.95 -22.58 13.15
N LEU A 66 17.01 -23.53 14.10
CA LEU A 66 18.18 -23.71 14.95
C LEU A 66 19.46 -24.10 14.19
N ASP A 67 19.32 -24.72 13.02
CA ASP A 67 20.45 -25.11 12.16
C ASP A 67 21.22 -23.91 11.57
N ARG A 68 20.63 -22.71 11.62
CA ARG A 68 21.27 -21.44 11.26
C ARG A 68 22.22 -20.93 12.34
N PHE A 69 22.17 -21.50 13.55
CA PHE A 69 23.05 -21.11 14.63
C PHE A 69 24.13 -22.16 14.87
N ARG A 70 25.41 -21.77 14.73
CA ARG A 70 26.55 -22.63 15.06
C ARG A 70 26.99 -22.38 16.49
N GLY A 71 27.14 -23.45 17.27
CA GLY A 71 27.52 -23.34 18.68
C GLY A 71 26.38 -22.87 19.60
N PHE A 72 25.12 -22.97 19.15
CA PHE A 72 23.94 -22.68 19.95
C PHE A 72 23.00 -23.88 20.02
N SER A 73 22.37 -24.07 21.18
CA SER A 73 21.22 -24.98 21.37
C SER A 73 20.24 -24.36 22.36
N LEU A 74 18.95 -24.71 22.26
CA LEU A 74 17.92 -24.16 23.17
C LEU A 74 18.19 -24.43 24.66
N SER A 75 18.90 -25.51 24.99
CA SER A 75 19.33 -25.79 26.37
C SER A 75 20.20 -24.70 26.98
N MET A 76 20.91 -23.90 26.16
CA MET A 76 21.73 -22.79 26.63
C MET A 76 20.88 -21.64 27.22
N LEU A 77 19.59 -21.55 26.86
CA LEU A 77 18.66 -20.58 27.43
C LEU A 77 18.13 -21.00 28.82
N ALA A 78 18.36 -22.23 29.24
CA ALA A 78 17.85 -22.76 30.50
C ALA A 78 18.69 -22.33 31.72
N SER A 79 19.91 -21.81 31.52
CA SER A 79 20.81 -21.45 32.61
C SER A 79 21.61 -20.19 32.27
N PRO A 80 21.81 -19.27 33.23
CA PRO A 80 22.64 -18.09 33.00
C PRO A 80 24.09 -18.47 32.67
N GLY A 81 24.71 -17.78 31.72
CA GLY A 81 26.07 -18.08 31.29
C GLY A 81 26.59 -17.17 30.19
N PRO A 82 27.87 -17.29 29.78
CA PRO A 82 28.38 -16.61 28.61
C PRO A 82 27.70 -17.14 27.34
N ALA A 83 27.44 -16.25 26.38
CA ALA A 83 26.93 -16.59 25.06
C ALA A 83 28.05 -16.39 24.02
N LYS A 84 28.33 -17.43 23.24
CA LYS A 84 29.19 -17.35 22.05
C LYS A 84 28.67 -18.32 20.99
N PHE A 85 28.16 -17.79 19.90
CA PHE A 85 27.62 -18.56 18.78
C PHE A 85 27.71 -17.76 17.49
N GLU A 86 27.49 -18.40 16.35
CA GLU A 86 27.35 -17.70 15.07
C GLU A 86 25.93 -17.83 14.54
N TYR A 87 25.35 -16.74 14.03
CA TYR A 87 24.22 -16.81 13.11
C TYR A 87 24.75 -16.81 11.68
N VAL A 88 24.41 -17.83 10.89
CA VAL A 88 24.94 -18.02 9.54
C VAL A 88 23.83 -17.85 8.51
N ALA A 89 24.12 -17.11 7.45
CA ALA A 89 23.28 -16.96 6.29
C ALA A 89 24.11 -16.94 5.00
N ASP A 90 23.42 -16.88 3.86
CA ASP A 90 24.10 -16.80 2.57
C ASP A 90 24.97 -15.54 2.48
N ALA A 91 24.44 -14.37 2.84
CA ALA A 91 25.17 -13.11 2.73
C ALA A 91 26.35 -12.95 3.71
N GLY A 92 26.47 -13.83 4.70
CA GLY A 92 27.53 -13.78 5.70
C GLY A 92 27.14 -14.41 7.02
N ARG A 93 27.84 -14.02 8.07
CA ARG A 93 27.54 -14.46 9.44
C ARG A 93 27.64 -13.32 10.43
N LEU A 94 26.90 -13.45 11.52
CA LEU A 94 27.08 -12.66 12.74
C LEU A 94 27.80 -13.53 13.76
N ILE A 95 28.96 -13.07 14.23
CA ILE A 95 29.67 -13.67 15.36
C ILE A 95 29.09 -13.00 16.61
N CYS A 96 28.28 -13.73 17.37
CA CYS A 96 27.53 -13.21 18.50
C CYS A 96 28.25 -13.53 19.81
N GLU A 97 28.54 -12.51 20.61
CA GLU A 97 29.11 -12.63 21.95
C GLU A 97 28.22 -11.90 22.96
N GLY A 98 28.10 -12.43 24.16
CA GLY A 98 27.24 -11.82 25.18
C GLY A 98 26.95 -12.76 26.34
N ARG A 99 25.71 -12.75 26.83
CA ARG A 99 25.28 -13.59 27.93
C ARG A 99 23.89 -14.16 27.71
N PHE A 100 23.69 -15.37 28.21
CA PHE A 100 22.37 -15.91 28.49
C PHE A 100 21.98 -15.58 29.93
N LEU A 101 20.74 -15.13 30.08
CA LEU A 101 19.95 -15.09 31.31
C LEU A 101 18.79 -16.07 31.13
N VAL A 102 18.08 -16.39 32.21
CA VAL A 102 16.99 -17.39 32.15
C VAL A 102 15.97 -16.99 31.07
N GLY A 103 15.89 -17.78 29.99
CA GLY A 103 14.95 -17.59 28.89
C GLY A 103 15.31 -16.51 27.87
N ILE A 104 16.45 -15.83 27.98
CA ILE A 104 16.86 -14.77 27.04
C ILE A 104 18.37 -14.66 26.93
N GLY A 105 18.88 -14.51 25.71
CA GLY A 105 20.26 -14.13 25.44
C GLY A 105 20.34 -12.74 24.84
N SER A 106 21.39 -12.00 25.16
CA SER A 106 21.71 -10.74 24.48
C SER A 106 23.19 -10.43 24.48
N GLY A 107 23.61 -9.56 23.56
CA GLY A 107 24.98 -9.09 23.47
C GLY A 107 25.29 -8.32 22.19
N SER A 108 26.57 -8.27 21.84
CA SER A 108 27.08 -7.62 20.63
C SER A 108 27.37 -8.66 19.54
N TYR A 109 27.46 -8.19 18.30
CA TYR A 109 27.89 -9.04 17.19
C TYR A 109 28.96 -8.35 16.36
N THR A 110 29.75 -9.16 15.65
CA THR A 110 30.56 -8.71 14.51
C THR A 110 30.01 -9.34 13.24
N PHE A 111 29.75 -8.52 12.22
CA PHE A 111 29.36 -9.01 10.90
C PHE A 111 30.59 -9.43 10.09
N THR A 112 30.47 -10.53 9.36
CA THR A 112 31.45 -10.93 8.34
C THR A 112 30.72 -11.38 7.09
N ALA A 113 30.90 -10.63 6.01
CA ALA A 113 30.39 -10.98 4.68
C ALA A 113 30.93 -12.33 4.19
N ASP A 114 30.15 -13.02 3.36
CA ASP A 114 30.60 -14.21 2.63
C ASP A 114 31.00 -13.87 1.17
N PRO A 115 32.30 -13.90 0.82
CA PRO A 115 32.76 -13.66 -0.55
C PRO A 115 32.19 -14.64 -1.58
N ALA A 116 31.79 -15.84 -1.17
CA ALA A 116 31.17 -16.82 -2.07
C ALA A 116 29.79 -16.33 -2.53
N PHE A 117 29.01 -15.71 -1.64
CA PHE A 117 27.70 -15.14 -1.99
C PHE A 117 27.84 -13.96 -2.95
N VAL A 118 28.78 -13.05 -2.69
CA VAL A 118 29.10 -11.94 -3.61
C VAL A 118 29.46 -12.48 -5.01
N SER A 119 30.27 -13.53 -5.06
CA SER A 119 30.66 -14.19 -6.31
C SER A 119 29.45 -14.77 -7.05
N VAL A 120 28.51 -15.39 -6.33
CA VAL A 120 27.26 -15.91 -6.88
C VAL A 120 26.36 -14.80 -7.44
N LEU A 121 26.17 -13.70 -6.70
CA LEU A 121 25.38 -12.56 -7.17
C LEU A 121 25.96 -11.97 -8.46
N ARG A 122 27.28 -11.79 -8.52
CA ARG A 122 27.97 -11.32 -9.73
C ARG A 122 27.79 -12.29 -10.91
N GLN A 123 27.87 -13.60 -10.68
CA GLN A 123 27.59 -14.61 -11.72
C GLN A 123 26.14 -14.58 -12.21
N MET A 124 25.20 -14.15 -11.36
CA MET A 124 23.80 -13.94 -11.74
C MET A 124 23.56 -12.62 -12.47
N GLY A 125 24.57 -11.73 -12.55
CA GLY A 125 24.50 -10.44 -13.23
C GLY A 125 24.12 -9.25 -12.35
N TYR A 126 24.10 -9.43 -11.02
CA TYR A 126 23.94 -8.33 -10.07
C TYR A 126 25.25 -7.55 -9.90
N ASP A 127 25.14 -6.27 -9.57
CA ASP A 127 26.24 -5.44 -9.08
C ASP A 127 26.73 -5.92 -7.71
N VAL A 128 27.99 -5.58 -7.40
CA VAL A 128 28.64 -6.01 -6.16
C VAL A 128 28.06 -5.21 -5.00
N PRO A 129 27.38 -5.88 -4.03
CA PRO A 129 26.85 -5.18 -2.88
C PRO A 129 27.97 -4.71 -1.96
N ASP A 130 27.78 -3.56 -1.32
CA ASP A 130 28.64 -3.11 -0.22
C ASP A 130 28.32 -3.85 1.10
N ASP A 131 29.10 -3.58 2.16
CA ASP A 131 28.95 -4.25 3.45
C ASP A 131 27.58 -4.00 4.11
N GLU A 132 27.00 -2.81 3.91
CA GLU A 132 25.68 -2.45 4.46
C GLU A 132 24.57 -3.21 3.73
N GLN A 133 24.67 -3.33 2.41
CA GLN A 133 23.77 -4.13 1.59
C GLN A 133 23.88 -5.61 1.95
N LEU A 134 25.09 -6.16 2.14
CA LEU A 134 25.28 -7.55 2.55
C LEU A 134 24.72 -7.81 3.96
N PHE A 135 24.91 -6.86 4.89
CA PHE A 135 24.30 -6.94 6.21
C PHE A 135 22.77 -6.94 6.12
N SER A 136 22.20 -6.02 5.33
CA SER A 136 20.75 -5.95 5.06
C SER A 136 20.22 -7.26 4.47
N MET A 137 20.93 -7.83 3.49
CA MET A 137 20.58 -9.12 2.89
C MET A 137 20.60 -10.27 3.91
N LEU A 138 21.57 -10.29 4.84
CA LEU A 138 21.65 -11.26 5.91
C LEU A 138 20.44 -11.17 6.86
N VAL A 139 20.13 -9.97 7.36
CA VAL A 139 19.07 -9.81 8.37
C VAL A 139 17.67 -9.97 7.77
N MET A 140 17.50 -9.68 6.48
CA MET A 140 16.25 -9.84 5.73
C MET A 140 16.08 -11.21 5.05
N ASP A 141 17.05 -12.11 5.19
CA ASP A 141 17.06 -13.43 4.54
C ASP A 141 16.93 -13.36 3.01
N ILE A 142 17.65 -12.42 2.41
CA ILE A 142 17.85 -12.35 0.95
C ILE A 142 18.97 -13.33 0.63
N ASN A 143 18.60 -14.48 0.06
CA ASN A 143 19.49 -15.61 -0.17
C ASN A 143 19.71 -15.86 -1.68
N ARG A 144 20.56 -16.84 -2.01
CA ARG A 144 20.91 -17.18 -3.40
C ARG A 144 19.72 -17.65 -4.23
N GLU A 145 18.72 -18.25 -3.59
CA GLU A 145 17.51 -18.73 -4.26
C GLU A 145 16.61 -17.55 -4.62
N PHE A 146 16.35 -16.65 -3.68
CA PHE A 146 15.59 -15.43 -3.95
C PHE A 146 16.21 -14.59 -5.07
N ALA A 147 17.53 -14.36 -5.04
CA ALA A 147 18.22 -13.65 -6.11
C ALA A 147 18.06 -14.37 -7.46
N ARG A 148 18.22 -15.70 -7.50
CA ARG A 148 18.01 -16.49 -8.72
C ARG A 148 16.59 -16.36 -9.24
N GLU A 149 15.60 -16.43 -8.36
CA GLU A 149 14.19 -16.33 -8.74
C GLU A 149 13.83 -14.97 -9.32
N ILE A 150 14.35 -13.88 -8.75
CA ILE A 150 14.17 -12.53 -9.31
C ILE A 150 14.79 -12.45 -10.69
N ARG A 151 16.03 -12.93 -10.88
CA ARG A 151 16.67 -13.00 -12.20
C ARG A 151 15.83 -13.81 -13.20
N ASP A 152 15.39 -15.00 -12.80
CA ASP A 152 14.65 -15.94 -13.66
C ASP A 152 13.22 -15.45 -13.98
N SER A 153 12.70 -14.50 -13.20
CA SER A 153 11.46 -13.79 -13.55
C SER A 153 11.60 -12.87 -14.78
N GLY A 154 12.83 -12.60 -15.21
CA GLY A 154 13.15 -11.64 -16.26
C GLY A 154 13.19 -10.19 -15.80
N LEU A 155 13.11 -9.94 -14.49
CA LEU A 155 13.29 -8.61 -13.90
C LEU A 155 14.78 -8.29 -13.79
N ARG A 156 15.24 -7.26 -14.49
CA ARG A 156 16.57 -6.68 -14.29
C ARG A 156 16.55 -5.83 -13.02
N ALA A 157 17.39 -6.18 -12.05
CA ALA A 157 17.47 -5.55 -10.74
C ALA A 157 18.93 -5.44 -10.29
N SER A 158 19.25 -4.42 -9.52
CA SER A 158 20.49 -4.29 -8.77
C SER A 158 20.44 -5.07 -7.44
N SER A 159 21.57 -5.21 -6.77
CA SER A 159 21.67 -5.68 -5.39
C SER A 159 20.81 -4.83 -4.44
N GLN A 160 20.79 -3.51 -4.63
CA GLN A 160 19.91 -2.61 -3.86
C GLN A 160 18.43 -2.88 -4.12
N ASP A 161 18.07 -3.19 -5.36
CA ASP A 161 16.67 -3.46 -5.71
C ASP A 161 16.16 -4.74 -5.06
N LEU A 162 17.01 -5.77 -4.90
CA LEU A 162 16.64 -6.98 -4.14
C LEU A 162 16.20 -6.63 -2.70
N ILE A 163 16.90 -5.69 -2.07
CA ILE A 163 16.58 -5.19 -0.74
C ILE A 163 15.25 -4.41 -0.78
N LYS A 164 15.09 -3.45 -1.69
CA LYS A 164 13.84 -2.67 -1.83
C LYS A 164 12.61 -3.55 -2.07
N LEU A 165 12.73 -4.55 -2.96
CA LEU A 165 11.65 -5.50 -3.25
C LEU A 165 11.22 -6.24 -1.99
N LYS A 166 12.18 -6.68 -1.17
CA LYS A 166 11.91 -7.36 0.10
C LYS A 166 11.28 -6.42 1.13
N ILE A 167 11.78 -5.19 1.27
CA ILE A 167 11.25 -4.17 2.20
C ILE A 167 9.79 -3.87 1.90
N HIS A 168 9.45 -3.67 0.62
CA HIS A 168 8.10 -3.27 0.20
C HIS A 168 7.17 -4.46 -0.08
N GLY A 169 7.59 -5.69 0.23
CA GLY A 169 6.75 -6.88 0.09
C GLY A 169 6.34 -7.16 -1.36
N VAL A 170 7.24 -6.89 -2.32
CA VAL A 170 7.09 -7.25 -3.72
C VAL A 170 7.45 -8.73 -3.87
N THR A 171 6.46 -9.57 -4.16
CA THR A 171 6.65 -11.02 -4.29
C THR A 171 6.95 -11.43 -5.72
N LEU A 172 7.62 -12.58 -5.87
CA LEU A 172 7.86 -13.20 -7.17
C LEU A 172 6.56 -13.48 -7.94
N ASP A 173 5.51 -13.92 -7.23
CA ASP A 173 4.19 -14.16 -7.81
C ASP A 173 3.55 -12.87 -8.34
N TYR A 174 3.73 -11.75 -7.64
CA TYR A 174 3.26 -10.44 -8.09
C TYR A 174 3.99 -10.01 -9.37
N ILE A 175 5.32 -10.12 -9.42
CA ILE A 175 6.13 -9.82 -10.60
C ILE A 175 5.70 -10.69 -11.79
N ARG A 176 5.65 -12.01 -11.62
CA ARG A 176 5.24 -12.96 -12.68
C ARG A 176 3.78 -12.73 -13.10
N GLY A 177 2.90 -12.41 -12.15
CA GLY A 177 1.50 -12.07 -12.40
C GLY A 177 1.35 -10.86 -13.31
N ALA A 178 2.00 -9.74 -12.98
CA ALA A 178 1.97 -8.52 -13.79
C ALA A 178 2.53 -8.77 -15.20
N ARG A 179 3.63 -9.51 -15.32
CA ARG A 179 4.23 -9.86 -16.62
C ARG A 179 3.31 -10.73 -17.48
N ARG A 180 2.61 -11.71 -16.87
CA ARG A 180 1.60 -12.55 -17.56
C ARG A 180 0.40 -11.75 -18.06
N VAL A 181 0.00 -10.71 -17.33
CA VAL A 181 -1.06 -9.77 -17.75
C VAL A 181 -0.61 -8.89 -18.94
N GLY A 182 0.69 -8.73 -19.14
CA GLY A 182 1.26 -7.99 -20.27
C GLY A 182 2.14 -6.79 -19.86
N PHE A 183 2.37 -6.57 -18.56
CA PHE A 183 3.28 -5.53 -18.07
C PHE A 183 4.71 -6.06 -17.95
N GLN A 184 5.36 -6.27 -19.11
CA GLN A 184 6.67 -6.91 -19.18
C GLN A 184 7.85 -5.97 -18.89
N ASN A 185 7.63 -4.66 -18.99
CA ASN A 185 8.70 -3.65 -18.99
C ASN A 185 8.83 -2.88 -17.66
N PHE A 186 8.13 -3.30 -16.61
CA PHE A 186 8.29 -2.70 -15.29
C PHE A 186 9.67 -3.00 -14.70
N THR A 187 10.30 -1.95 -14.20
CA THR A 187 11.55 -1.99 -13.42
C THR A 187 11.27 -2.42 -11.98
N ALA A 188 12.31 -2.67 -11.20
CA ALA A 188 12.15 -2.98 -9.78
C ALA A 188 11.49 -1.83 -9.01
N ASP A 189 11.90 -0.58 -9.30
CA ASP A 189 11.30 0.62 -8.71
C ASP A 189 9.83 0.78 -9.10
N ASP A 190 9.44 0.45 -10.34
CA ASP A 190 8.04 0.43 -10.75
C ASP A 190 7.22 -0.56 -9.90
N PHE A 191 7.72 -1.80 -9.72
CA PHE A 191 7.03 -2.78 -8.88
C PHE A 191 6.90 -2.34 -7.43
N VAL A 192 7.95 -1.72 -6.88
CA VAL A 192 7.94 -1.12 -5.54
C VAL A 192 6.88 -0.03 -5.45
N GLN A 193 6.87 0.93 -6.38
CA GLN A 193 5.91 2.02 -6.42
C GLN A 193 4.46 1.51 -6.48
N LEU A 194 4.18 0.57 -7.39
CA LEU A 194 2.86 -0.03 -7.53
C LEU A 194 2.43 -0.72 -6.24
N ARG A 195 3.35 -1.43 -5.58
CA ARG A 195 3.06 -2.15 -4.34
C ARG A 195 2.76 -1.20 -3.17
N ILE A 196 3.53 -0.11 -3.04
CA ILE A 196 3.30 0.94 -2.04
C ILE A 196 1.89 1.54 -2.17
N HIS A 197 1.41 1.73 -3.41
CA HIS A 197 0.08 2.28 -3.68
C HIS A 197 -1.03 1.23 -3.79
N GLY A 198 -0.78 0.01 -3.30
CA GLY A 198 -1.82 -1.03 -3.21
C GLY A 198 -2.36 -1.47 -4.56
N VAL A 199 -1.52 -1.46 -5.60
CA VAL A 199 -1.83 -2.09 -6.89
C VAL A 199 -1.63 -3.61 -6.73
N ASP A 200 -2.62 -4.38 -7.17
CA ASP A 200 -2.55 -5.83 -7.24
C ASP A 200 -2.67 -6.33 -8.69
N THR A 201 -2.45 -7.63 -8.91
CA THR A 201 -2.51 -8.24 -10.25
C THR A 201 -3.92 -8.24 -10.83
N ASN A 202 -4.98 -8.15 -10.01
CA ASN A 202 -6.35 -8.06 -10.48
C ASN A 202 -6.63 -6.69 -11.09
N PHE A 203 -6.21 -5.61 -10.43
CA PHE A 203 -6.34 -4.26 -10.97
C PHE A 203 -5.55 -4.09 -12.26
N LEU A 204 -4.32 -4.62 -12.34
CA LEU A 204 -3.53 -4.63 -13.57
C LEU A 204 -4.24 -5.36 -14.72
N ARG A 205 -4.84 -6.52 -14.44
CA ARG A 205 -5.61 -7.27 -15.44
C ARG A 205 -6.82 -6.47 -15.91
N ASP A 206 -7.60 -5.93 -14.98
CA ASP A 206 -8.81 -5.18 -15.29
C ASP A 206 -8.50 -3.91 -16.12
N LEU A 207 -7.36 -3.26 -15.88
CA LEU A 207 -6.85 -2.17 -16.73
C LEU A 207 -6.58 -2.64 -18.17
N LYS A 208 -5.84 -3.74 -18.35
CA LYS A 208 -5.55 -4.30 -19.68
C LYS A 208 -6.82 -4.74 -20.41
N GLU A 209 -7.77 -5.37 -19.72
CA GLU A 209 -9.05 -5.78 -20.29
C GLU A 209 -9.94 -4.59 -20.69
N ALA A 210 -9.84 -3.46 -19.96
CA ALA A 210 -10.49 -2.21 -20.33
C ALA A 210 -9.77 -1.49 -21.50
N GLY A 211 -8.59 -1.97 -21.90
CA GLY A 211 -7.81 -1.45 -23.03
C GLY A 211 -6.85 -0.33 -22.64
N TYR A 212 -6.52 -0.17 -21.36
CA TYR A 212 -5.51 0.80 -20.91
C TYR A 212 -4.10 0.22 -21.06
N ASP A 213 -3.20 1.02 -21.62
CA ASP A 213 -1.76 0.75 -21.66
C ASP A 213 -1.00 1.88 -20.96
N LEU A 214 -0.74 1.69 -19.67
CA LEU A 214 -0.26 2.73 -18.77
C LEU A 214 1.11 2.40 -18.21
N ARG A 215 1.90 3.44 -17.95
CA ARG A 215 3.15 3.31 -17.19
C ARG A 215 2.83 3.10 -15.71
N ALA A 216 3.78 2.55 -14.96
CA ALA A 216 3.58 2.24 -13.54
C ALA A 216 3.18 3.48 -12.73
N GLY A 217 3.76 4.65 -13.03
CA GLY A 217 3.41 5.92 -12.40
C GLY A 217 1.93 6.29 -12.57
N ASP A 218 1.38 6.16 -13.79
CA ASP A 218 -0.02 6.48 -14.07
C ASP A 218 -0.97 5.49 -13.36
N ILE A 219 -0.61 4.21 -13.31
CA ILE A 219 -1.36 3.18 -12.58
C ILE A 219 -1.36 3.49 -11.07
N ALA A 220 -0.22 3.92 -10.53
CA ALA A 220 -0.13 4.34 -9.14
C ALA A 220 -1.02 5.57 -8.87
N GLN A 221 -1.04 6.57 -9.76
CA GLN A 221 -1.90 7.75 -9.64
C GLN A 221 -3.39 7.39 -9.61
N LEU A 222 -3.84 6.46 -10.47
CA LEU A 222 -5.20 5.95 -10.42
C LEU A 222 -5.54 5.42 -9.02
N ARG A 223 -4.65 4.61 -8.42
CA ARG A 223 -4.87 4.08 -7.07
C ARG A 223 -4.82 5.15 -5.98
N ILE A 224 -3.88 6.10 -6.06
CA ILE A 224 -3.77 7.22 -5.13
C ILE A 224 -5.08 8.01 -5.06
N HIS A 225 -5.72 8.24 -6.21
CA HIS A 225 -6.99 8.95 -6.29
C HIS A 225 -8.23 8.05 -6.11
N GLY A 226 -8.04 6.79 -5.69
CA GLY A 226 -9.14 5.90 -5.34
C GLY A 226 -9.91 5.34 -6.53
N VAL A 227 -9.30 5.30 -7.73
CA VAL A 227 -9.80 4.53 -8.86
C VAL A 227 -9.54 3.05 -8.60
N ASP A 228 -10.58 2.23 -8.75
CA ASP A 228 -10.50 0.78 -8.62
C ASP A 228 -11.26 0.06 -9.74
N SER A 229 -11.13 -1.27 -9.78
CA SER A 229 -11.82 -2.11 -10.75
C SER A 229 -13.35 -1.97 -10.74
N ARG A 230 -13.95 -1.71 -9.57
CA ARG A 230 -15.40 -1.55 -9.45
C ARG A 230 -15.81 -0.24 -10.10
N TYR A 231 -15.11 0.84 -9.78
CA TYR A 231 -15.36 2.16 -10.37
C TYR A 231 -15.28 2.13 -11.90
N MET A 232 -14.23 1.51 -12.46
CA MET A 232 -14.10 1.38 -13.93
C MET A 232 -15.26 0.56 -14.55
N ARG A 233 -15.72 -0.51 -13.88
CA ARG A 233 -16.89 -1.29 -14.34
C ARG A 233 -18.18 -0.49 -14.26
N ASP A 234 -18.36 0.30 -13.21
CA ASP A 234 -19.53 1.15 -13.03
C ASP A 234 -19.59 2.19 -14.16
N LEU A 235 -18.50 2.90 -14.45
CA LEU A 235 -18.42 3.83 -15.58
C LEU A 235 -18.76 3.15 -16.91
N LYS A 236 -18.18 1.97 -17.17
CA LYS A 236 -18.46 1.19 -18.38
C LYS A 236 -19.94 0.82 -18.50
N SER A 237 -20.64 0.56 -17.40
CA SER A 237 -22.07 0.24 -17.40
C SER A 237 -22.96 1.41 -17.86
N TYR A 238 -22.45 2.64 -17.75
CA TYR A 238 -23.08 3.87 -18.29
C TYR A 238 -22.56 4.24 -19.69
N GLY A 239 -21.80 3.35 -20.34
CA GLY A 239 -21.23 3.59 -21.67
C GLY A 239 -19.99 4.49 -21.67
N LEU A 240 -19.45 4.84 -20.50
CA LEU A 240 -18.29 5.70 -20.38
C LEU A 240 -17.00 4.88 -20.52
N LYS A 241 -16.08 5.39 -21.34
CA LYS A 241 -14.72 4.89 -21.49
C LYS A 241 -13.72 6.05 -21.44
N PRO A 242 -13.58 6.71 -20.28
CA PRO A 242 -12.60 7.80 -20.09
C PRO A 242 -11.17 7.33 -20.39
N ASP A 243 -10.26 8.26 -20.66
CA ASP A 243 -8.84 7.94 -20.56
C ASP A 243 -8.38 7.90 -19.08
N ALA A 244 -7.10 7.64 -18.82
CA ALA A 244 -6.60 7.55 -17.45
C ALA A 244 -6.60 8.89 -16.70
N SER A 245 -6.43 10.00 -17.40
CA SER A 245 -6.52 11.34 -16.81
C SER A 245 -7.96 11.63 -16.40
N ASP A 246 -8.91 11.37 -17.29
CA ASP A 246 -10.34 11.54 -17.04
C ASP A 246 -10.83 10.64 -15.90
N LEU A 247 -10.38 9.38 -15.82
CA LEU A 247 -10.68 8.50 -14.68
C LEU A 247 -10.29 9.13 -13.36
N THR A 248 -9.12 9.76 -13.32
CA THR A 248 -8.58 10.42 -12.13
C THR A 248 -9.40 11.66 -11.79
N GLN A 249 -9.66 12.54 -12.76
CA GLN A 249 -10.43 13.77 -12.56
C GLN A 249 -11.87 13.48 -12.12
N MET A 250 -12.57 12.59 -12.82
CA MET A 250 -13.93 12.18 -12.46
C MET A 250 -13.99 11.63 -11.04
N ARG A 251 -12.95 10.91 -10.59
CA ARG A 251 -12.89 10.40 -9.23
C ARG A 251 -12.64 11.52 -8.21
N ILE A 252 -11.74 12.45 -8.51
CA ILE A 252 -11.44 13.63 -7.68
C ILE A 252 -12.68 14.52 -7.51
N HIS A 253 -13.40 14.80 -8.61
CA HIS A 253 -14.61 15.62 -8.59
C HIS A 253 -15.84 14.89 -8.02
N GLY A 254 -15.69 13.61 -7.66
CA GLY A 254 -16.73 12.85 -6.97
C GLY A 254 -17.86 12.43 -7.90
N VAL A 255 -17.56 12.05 -9.13
CA VAL A 255 -18.50 11.32 -10.00
C VAL A 255 -18.69 9.92 -9.43
N THR A 256 -19.93 9.60 -9.03
CA THR A 256 -20.30 8.29 -8.47
C THR A 256 -21.31 7.55 -9.36
N PRO A 257 -21.48 6.22 -9.20
CA PRO A 257 -22.53 5.47 -9.89
C PRO A 257 -23.95 6.02 -9.62
N GLU A 258 -24.20 6.54 -8.41
CA GLU A 258 -25.47 7.17 -8.04
C GLU A 258 -25.69 8.50 -8.80
N TYR A 259 -24.64 9.30 -8.97
CA TYR A 259 -24.69 10.52 -9.76
C TYR A 259 -25.01 10.21 -11.23
N LEU A 260 -24.30 9.24 -11.82
CA LEU A 260 -24.54 8.78 -13.18
C LEU A 260 -25.95 8.23 -13.37
N LYS A 261 -26.46 7.47 -12.39
CA LYS A 261 -27.86 7.00 -12.39
C LYS A 261 -28.83 8.18 -12.44
N GLY A 262 -28.59 9.19 -11.62
CA GLY A 262 -29.46 10.37 -11.55
C GLY A 262 -29.45 11.19 -12.86
N LEU A 263 -28.31 11.31 -13.54
CA LEU A 263 -28.23 11.91 -14.87
C LEU A 263 -29.06 11.12 -15.89
N LYS A 264 -28.92 9.80 -15.90
CA LYS A 264 -29.68 8.90 -16.77
C LYS A 264 -31.19 8.97 -16.50
N ASP A 265 -31.61 8.89 -15.24
CA ASP A 265 -33.02 9.02 -14.84
C ASP A 265 -33.59 10.39 -15.22
N ALA A 266 -32.73 11.41 -15.18
CA ALA A 266 -33.03 12.73 -15.71
C ALA A 266 -32.84 12.84 -17.22
N GLY A 267 -32.87 11.74 -17.97
CA GLY A 267 -32.91 11.71 -19.43
C GLY A 267 -31.63 12.15 -20.15
N TYR A 268 -30.51 12.30 -19.45
CA TYR A 268 -29.21 12.51 -20.08
C TYR A 268 -28.53 11.16 -20.30
N GLU A 269 -28.72 10.63 -21.50
CA GLU A 269 -28.11 9.38 -21.95
C GLU A 269 -26.92 9.67 -22.87
N ASN A 270 -25.99 8.72 -22.99
CA ASN A 270 -24.84 8.79 -23.89
C ASN A 270 -23.90 10.00 -23.67
N LEU A 271 -23.81 10.47 -22.43
CA LEU A 271 -22.86 11.53 -22.05
C LEU A 271 -21.41 11.07 -22.28
N ARG A 272 -20.56 12.01 -22.69
CA ARG A 272 -19.10 11.84 -22.69
C ARG A 272 -18.55 11.99 -21.27
N ALA A 273 -17.39 11.39 -21.01
CA ALA A 273 -16.72 11.50 -19.70
C ALA A 273 -16.49 12.95 -19.28
N GLU A 274 -15.98 13.77 -20.20
CA GLU A 274 -15.77 15.21 -20.04
C GLU A 274 -17.06 15.95 -19.66
N GLU A 275 -18.21 15.61 -20.26
CA GLU A 275 -19.49 16.26 -19.97
C GLU A 275 -19.96 15.91 -18.56
N VAL A 276 -19.82 14.65 -18.15
CA VAL A 276 -20.13 14.23 -16.77
C VAL A 276 -19.24 14.95 -15.77
N ASP A 277 -17.94 15.02 -16.07
CA ASP A 277 -16.97 15.69 -15.21
C ASP A 277 -17.27 17.19 -15.09
N GLN A 278 -17.55 17.86 -16.21
CA GLN A 278 -17.91 19.28 -16.25
C GLN A 278 -19.19 19.57 -15.45
N LEU A 279 -20.24 18.76 -15.61
CA LEU A 279 -21.47 18.88 -14.82
C LEU A 279 -21.16 18.77 -13.32
N ARG A 280 -20.33 17.79 -12.93
CA ARG A 280 -19.98 17.57 -11.53
C ARG A 280 -19.14 18.70 -10.96
N THR A 281 -18.10 19.13 -11.69
CA THR A 281 -17.19 20.21 -11.31
C THR A 281 -17.91 21.54 -11.09
N HIS A 282 -18.94 21.84 -11.88
CA HIS A 282 -19.75 23.05 -11.73
C HIS A 282 -20.92 22.89 -10.73
N GLY A 283 -21.01 21.75 -10.03
CA GLY A 283 -22.03 21.53 -9.01
C GLY A 283 -23.45 21.43 -9.58
N VAL A 284 -23.59 20.82 -10.76
CA VAL A 284 -24.90 20.44 -11.30
C VAL A 284 -25.40 19.20 -10.55
N GLU A 285 -26.34 19.42 -9.64
CA GLU A 285 -27.04 18.35 -8.93
C GLU A 285 -28.28 17.89 -9.70
N THR A 286 -28.68 16.63 -9.49
CA THR A 286 -29.85 16.04 -10.16
C THR A 286 -31.16 16.74 -9.77
N SER A 287 -31.22 17.35 -8.60
CA SER A 287 -32.34 18.21 -8.16
C SER A 287 -32.50 19.45 -9.02
N PHE A 288 -31.40 20.13 -9.37
CA PHE A 288 -31.43 21.31 -10.24
C PHE A 288 -31.99 20.97 -11.62
N ILE A 289 -31.58 19.83 -12.17
CA ILE A 289 -32.10 19.31 -13.44
C ILE A 289 -33.62 19.06 -13.37
N GLN A 290 -34.10 18.44 -12.28
CA GLN A 290 -35.53 18.19 -12.08
C GLN A 290 -36.33 19.48 -11.93
N GLU A 291 -35.79 20.48 -11.23
CA GLU A 291 -36.40 21.80 -11.06
C GLU A 291 -36.48 22.56 -12.39
N ALA A 292 -35.41 22.56 -13.18
CA ALA A 292 -35.40 23.13 -14.53
C ALA A 292 -36.51 22.53 -15.40
N ARG A 293 -36.67 21.20 -15.37
CA ARG A 293 -37.75 20.49 -16.07
C ARG A 293 -39.14 20.86 -15.59
N ARG A 294 -39.35 20.99 -14.28
CA ARG A 294 -40.65 21.45 -13.71
C ARG A 294 -40.98 22.88 -14.14
N SER A 295 -39.97 23.72 -14.35
CA SER A 295 -40.12 25.07 -14.90
C SER A 295 -40.22 25.10 -16.44
N GLY A 296 -40.28 23.93 -17.09
CA GLY A 296 -40.46 23.82 -18.54
C GLY A 296 -39.18 23.93 -19.36
N TYR A 297 -38.01 23.90 -18.73
CA TYR A 297 -36.71 23.95 -19.40
C TYR A 297 -36.12 22.56 -19.59
N ASN A 298 -35.50 22.35 -20.76
CA ASN A 298 -34.73 21.15 -21.05
C ASN A 298 -33.37 21.56 -21.62
N PHE A 299 -32.45 21.90 -20.71
CA PHE A 299 -31.11 22.38 -21.05
C PHE A 299 -30.19 21.23 -21.49
N THR A 300 -29.25 21.53 -22.37
CA THR A 300 -28.11 20.65 -22.66
C THR A 300 -27.16 20.56 -21.44
N PRO A 301 -26.27 19.55 -21.38
CA PRO A 301 -25.27 19.46 -20.31
C PRO A 301 -24.41 20.73 -20.18
N GLU A 302 -23.97 21.28 -21.31
CA GLU A 302 -23.18 22.52 -21.37
C GLU A 302 -23.95 23.70 -20.74
N GLU A 303 -25.22 23.88 -21.12
CA GLU A 303 -26.07 24.93 -20.58
C GLU A 303 -26.32 24.76 -19.08
N LEU A 304 -26.50 23.53 -18.58
CA LEU A 304 -26.63 23.27 -17.15
C LEU A 304 -25.37 23.69 -16.39
N ALA A 305 -24.19 23.31 -16.89
CA ALA A 305 -22.92 23.69 -16.29
C ALA A 305 -22.73 25.21 -16.30
N GLN A 306 -23.01 25.87 -17.43
CA GLN A 306 -22.94 27.33 -17.57
C GLN A 306 -23.87 28.05 -16.58
N LEU A 307 -25.12 27.60 -16.46
CA LEU A 307 -26.08 28.17 -15.51
C LEU A 307 -25.58 28.06 -14.07
N ARG A 308 -25.09 26.87 -13.68
CA ARG A 308 -24.54 26.67 -12.33
C ARG A 308 -23.29 27.50 -12.07
N MET A 309 -22.41 27.65 -13.06
CA MET A 309 -21.23 28.53 -13.00
C MET A 309 -21.61 29.98 -12.66
N HIS A 310 -22.77 30.46 -13.16
CA HIS A 310 -23.29 31.79 -12.86
C HIS A 310 -24.22 31.84 -11.63
N GLY A 311 -24.27 30.78 -10.82
CA GLY A 311 -25.06 30.74 -9.59
C GLY A 311 -26.57 30.68 -9.81
N VAL A 312 -27.01 30.16 -10.96
CA VAL A 312 -28.41 29.83 -11.20
C VAL A 312 -28.73 28.51 -10.50
N ASP A 313 -29.85 28.47 -9.78
CA ASP A 313 -30.42 27.27 -9.15
C ASP A 313 -31.92 27.19 -9.48
N GLY A 314 -32.61 26.13 -9.06
CA GLY A 314 -34.03 25.99 -9.40
C GLY A 314 -34.93 26.96 -8.62
N ALA A 315 -34.48 27.46 -7.47
CA ALA A 315 -35.19 28.54 -6.77
C ALA A 315 -35.19 29.83 -7.62
N TYR A 316 -34.08 30.14 -8.31
CA TYR A 316 -34.01 31.24 -9.25
C TYR A 316 -34.90 31.02 -10.47
N LEU A 317 -34.86 29.82 -11.08
CA LEU A 317 -35.73 29.48 -12.22
C LEU A 317 -37.22 29.64 -11.86
N LYS A 318 -37.60 29.25 -10.64
CA LYS A 318 -38.96 29.44 -10.12
C LYS A 318 -39.32 30.91 -9.97
N ARG A 319 -38.42 31.76 -9.44
CA ARG A 319 -38.68 33.21 -9.34
C ARG A 319 -38.90 33.87 -10.70
N LEU A 320 -38.10 33.52 -11.71
CA LEU A 320 -38.32 33.99 -13.08
C LEU A 320 -39.72 33.59 -13.59
N GLN A 321 -40.12 32.35 -13.35
CA GLN A 321 -41.44 31.85 -13.74
C GLN A 321 -42.59 32.56 -13.01
N ASP A 322 -42.45 32.81 -11.70
CA ASP A 322 -43.42 33.51 -10.85
C ASP A 322 -43.54 35.00 -11.25
N ALA A 323 -42.44 35.61 -11.70
CA ALA A 323 -42.40 36.97 -12.25
C ALA A 323 -42.97 37.06 -13.69
N GLY A 324 -43.40 35.94 -14.28
CA GLY A 324 -43.92 35.88 -15.64
C GLY A 324 -42.86 35.91 -16.74
N MET A 325 -41.57 35.86 -16.39
CA MET A 325 -40.46 35.76 -17.35
C MET A 325 -40.35 34.31 -17.84
N ARG A 326 -40.96 34.03 -18.98
CA ARG A 326 -41.03 32.69 -19.60
C ARG A 326 -40.25 32.67 -20.93
N ASN A 327 -39.94 31.46 -21.40
CA ASN A 327 -39.30 31.20 -22.70
C ASN A 327 -37.91 31.84 -22.86
N LEU A 328 -37.17 31.96 -21.75
CA LEU A 328 -35.77 32.41 -21.78
C LEU A 328 -34.86 31.23 -22.13
N ASN A 329 -33.83 31.47 -22.94
CA ASN A 329 -32.77 30.47 -23.15
C ASN A 329 -31.74 30.53 -21.99
N ALA A 330 -30.83 29.54 -21.94
CA ALA A 330 -29.84 29.45 -20.86
C ALA A 330 -28.95 30.70 -20.76
N GLU A 331 -28.52 31.27 -21.89
CA GLU A 331 -27.70 32.48 -21.93
C GLU A 331 -28.43 33.69 -21.34
N GLN A 332 -29.70 33.87 -21.69
CA GLN A 332 -30.53 34.95 -21.16
C GLN A 332 -30.72 34.82 -19.64
N ILE A 333 -30.99 33.60 -19.15
CA ILE A 333 -31.13 33.32 -17.72
C ILE A 333 -29.82 33.63 -16.98
N ALA A 334 -28.69 33.15 -17.51
CA ALA A 334 -27.37 33.43 -16.96
C ALA A 334 -27.08 34.94 -16.93
N LYS A 335 -27.40 35.65 -18.00
CA LYS A 335 -27.21 37.11 -18.10
C LYS A 335 -28.04 37.88 -17.08
N LEU A 336 -29.31 37.51 -16.90
CA LEU A 336 -30.17 38.11 -15.87
C LEU A 336 -29.57 37.88 -14.47
N ARG A 337 -29.10 36.66 -14.19
CA ARG A 337 -28.46 36.33 -12.91
C ARG A 337 -27.20 37.14 -12.67
N MET A 338 -26.33 37.26 -13.67
CA MET A 338 -25.10 38.07 -13.60
C MET A 338 -25.37 39.56 -13.38
N HIS A 339 -26.51 40.07 -13.84
CA HIS A 339 -26.92 41.46 -13.63
C HIS A 339 -27.75 41.68 -12.35
N GLY A 340 -27.89 40.67 -11.49
CA GLY A 340 -28.57 40.79 -10.21
C GLY A 340 -30.10 40.93 -10.31
N VAL A 341 -30.70 40.48 -11.42
CA VAL A 341 -32.16 40.37 -11.51
C VAL A 341 -32.58 39.14 -10.70
N ASP A 342 -33.32 39.35 -9.60
CA ASP A 342 -33.72 38.31 -8.63
C ASP A 342 -35.14 37.77 -8.82
#